data_AF-A0A0R2REW7-F1
#
_entry.id   AF-A0A0R2REW7-F1
#
_cell.length_a   1.000
_cell.length_b   1.000
_cell.length_c   1.000
_cell.angle_alpha   90.00
_cell.angle_beta   90.00
_cell.angle_gamma   90.00
#
_symmetry.space_group_name_H-M   'P 1'
#
loop_
_entity.id
_entity.type
_entity.pdbx_description
1 polymer ?
#
loop_
_entity_poly.entity_id
_entity_poly.type
_entity_poly.pdbx_seq_one_letter_code
_entity_poly.pdbx_strand_id
1 'polypeptide(L)'
;MAIVGTGSTYSGGTEVRGGTLIAANGNTSGFGTGEVRLYDGTTFKASGTTTRVFTNAFRTEGDIKMDWVQAQSAVNLTSDTKITVMGTNSAGAVSVTFNGAIGGAGGLTKSGLGKMTLSGTNSYSGSTSLLQGTLLVQNSASIASSSGTTVDGGLLQVDGSAGGVTVNTGGSLAGSGTVGALTLNSGSLLKPGNSPGNLTASSSVWNAGATYAWEIANLAGTAGTDWDLFTVTGALDLSALSSSAAFNLTLNSSGALAGFSNTNEYTWTFAKAAGITGLSSTDAGTDISSLFNISATNFNEGTGPANGFKVVVGETSAGYTSLNLLTVPEPSAASLMGIGLAALMILRTIRRRQS
;
A
#
# COMPACT_ATOMS: atom_id res chain seq x y z
N MET A 1 -1.87 -26.49 -28.52
CA MET A 1 -0.61 -25.79 -28.16
C MET A 1 0.02 -25.32 -29.45
N ALA A 2 0.22 -24.01 -29.61
CA ALA A 2 0.91 -23.44 -30.77
C ALA A 2 2.21 -22.78 -30.29
N ILE A 3 3.34 -23.09 -30.95
CA ILE A 3 4.63 -22.44 -30.74
C ILE A 3 4.88 -21.55 -31.94
N VAL A 4 5.04 -20.24 -31.70
CA VAL A 4 5.35 -19.29 -32.76
C VAL A 4 6.85 -19.01 -32.72
N GLY A 5 7.56 -19.33 -33.81
CA GLY A 5 9.01 -19.18 -33.96
C GLY A 5 9.45 -17.87 -34.64
N THR A 6 10.76 -17.60 -34.61
CA THR A 6 11.37 -16.49 -35.35
C THR A 6 11.17 -16.69 -36.87
N GLY A 7 10.51 -15.74 -37.54
CA GLY A 7 10.31 -15.77 -39.00
C GLY A 7 8.87 -16.02 -39.47
N SER A 8 7.90 -16.17 -38.56
CA SER A 8 6.47 -16.20 -38.93
C SER A 8 5.96 -14.79 -39.23
N THR A 9 6.32 -14.21 -40.38
CA THR A 9 5.81 -12.90 -40.79
C THR A 9 4.59 -13.06 -41.69
N TYR A 10 3.48 -12.44 -41.30
CA TYR A 10 2.26 -12.37 -42.11
C TYR A 10 1.55 -11.04 -41.85
N SER A 11 0.75 -10.60 -42.82
CA SER A 11 -0.12 -9.45 -42.67
C SER A 11 -1.39 -9.83 -41.91
N GLY A 12 -1.83 -8.98 -40.97
CA GLY A 12 -3.00 -9.24 -40.14
C GLY A 12 -2.66 -9.67 -38.71
N GLY A 13 -3.69 -10.00 -37.92
CA GLY A 13 -3.58 -10.29 -36.50
C GLY A 13 -3.62 -11.79 -36.16
N THR A 14 -3.27 -12.12 -34.91
CA THR A 14 -3.41 -13.47 -34.35
C THR A 14 -4.69 -13.57 -33.53
N GLU A 15 -5.41 -14.68 -33.63
CA GLU A 15 -6.56 -14.96 -32.78
C GLU A 15 -6.40 -16.31 -32.07
N VAL A 16 -6.61 -16.31 -30.74
CA VAL A 16 -6.53 -17.51 -29.91
C VAL A 16 -7.82 -17.67 -29.12
N ARG A 17 -8.54 -18.76 -29.39
CA ARG A 17 -9.78 -19.15 -28.71
C ARG A 17 -9.51 -20.33 -27.78
N GLY A 18 -8.91 -20.05 -26.63
CA GLY A 18 -8.53 -21.04 -25.64
C GLY A 18 -7.23 -21.79 -25.96
N GLY A 19 -6.74 -22.55 -24.96
CA GLY A 19 -5.52 -23.35 -25.08
C GLY A 19 -4.23 -22.53 -24.88
N THR A 20 -3.09 -23.13 -25.18
CA THR A 20 -1.77 -22.52 -24.90
C THR A 20 -1.10 -21.99 -26.16
N LEU A 21 -0.80 -20.69 -26.16
CA LEU A 21 0.07 -20.01 -27.11
C LEU A 21 1.43 -19.73 -26.46
N ILE A 22 2.50 -20.19 -27.11
CA ILE A 22 3.88 -20.05 -26.63
C ILE A 22 4.68 -19.19 -27.60
N ALA A 23 5.21 -18.07 -27.11
CA ALA A 23 6.15 -17.23 -27.85
C ALA A 23 7.58 -17.78 -27.71
N ALA A 24 8.13 -18.32 -28.80
CA ALA A 24 9.47 -18.92 -28.78
C ALA A 24 10.59 -17.88 -28.54
N ASN A 25 11.80 -18.35 -28.22
CA ASN A 25 12.97 -17.50 -28.05
C ASN A 25 13.21 -16.59 -29.27
N GLY A 26 13.43 -15.30 -29.03
CA GLY A 26 13.71 -14.30 -30.07
C GLY A 26 12.49 -13.84 -30.88
N ASN A 27 11.30 -14.38 -30.62
CA ASN A 27 10.11 -14.08 -31.40
C ASN A 27 9.27 -12.95 -30.79
N THR A 28 9.40 -11.75 -31.36
CA THR A 28 8.55 -10.58 -31.05
C THR A 28 7.62 -10.19 -32.20
N SER A 29 7.77 -10.81 -33.37
CA SER A 29 7.10 -10.45 -34.63
C SER A 29 6.26 -11.57 -35.26
N GLY A 30 6.27 -12.76 -34.66
CA GLY A 30 5.63 -13.97 -35.19
C GLY A 30 4.10 -13.96 -35.13
N PHE A 31 3.51 -12.91 -34.58
CA PHE A 31 2.07 -12.77 -34.35
C PHE A 31 1.38 -11.92 -35.44
N GLY A 32 2.09 -11.71 -36.55
CA GLY A 32 1.68 -10.82 -37.63
C GLY A 32 1.86 -9.36 -37.27
N THR A 33 1.42 -8.46 -38.15
CA THR A 33 1.51 -7.00 -37.96
C THR A 33 0.28 -6.41 -37.26
N GLY A 34 -0.79 -7.18 -37.08
CA GLY A 34 -2.08 -6.74 -36.53
C GLY A 34 -2.26 -7.04 -35.03
N GLU A 35 -3.50 -6.87 -34.56
CA GLU A 35 -3.90 -7.12 -33.17
C GLU A 35 -3.79 -8.60 -32.79
N VAL A 36 -3.35 -8.90 -31.57
CA VAL A 36 -3.41 -10.24 -30.98
C VAL A 36 -4.65 -10.33 -30.08
N ARG A 37 -5.58 -11.21 -30.44
CA ARG A 37 -6.85 -11.43 -29.70
C ARG A 37 -6.74 -12.70 -28.88
N LEU A 38 -6.90 -12.57 -27.57
CA LEU A 38 -6.89 -13.67 -26.61
C LEU A 38 -8.28 -13.77 -26.00
N TYR A 39 -8.96 -14.89 -26.25
CA TYR A 39 -10.27 -15.18 -25.67
C TYR A 39 -10.15 -16.13 -24.47
N ASP A 40 -11.28 -16.38 -23.82
CA ASP A 40 -11.40 -17.19 -22.61
C ASP A 40 -10.63 -18.52 -22.68
N GLY A 41 -10.02 -18.89 -21.55
CA GLY A 41 -9.23 -20.10 -21.40
C GLY A 41 -7.85 -20.07 -22.08
N THR A 42 -7.43 -18.92 -22.62
CA THR A 42 -6.12 -18.80 -23.26
C THR A 42 -5.00 -18.72 -22.22
N THR A 43 -3.95 -19.51 -22.40
CA THR A 43 -2.67 -19.37 -21.73
C THR A 43 -1.65 -18.81 -22.71
N PHE A 44 -1.19 -17.59 -22.46
CA PHE A 44 -0.16 -16.93 -23.26
C PHE A 44 1.15 -16.84 -22.49
N LYS A 45 2.20 -17.49 -22.98
CA LYS A 45 3.47 -17.58 -22.26
C LYS A 45 4.69 -17.44 -23.15
N ALA A 46 5.79 -16.98 -22.59
CA ALA A 46 7.11 -17.10 -23.20
C ALA A 46 7.61 -18.56 -23.15
N SER A 47 8.43 -18.96 -24.12
CA SER A 47 9.31 -20.13 -23.98
C SER A 47 10.58 -19.74 -23.23
N GLY A 48 11.04 -20.63 -22.34
CA GLY A 48 12.27 -20.40 -21.59
C GLY A 48 12.11 -19.28 -20.55
N THR A 49 13.23 -18.82 -19.99
CA THR A 49 13.27 -18.07 -18.70
C THR A 49 13.25 -16.55 -18.84
N THR A 50 13.09 -16.02 -20.05
CA THR A 50 13.27 -14.60 -20.36
C THR A 50 11.96 -13.96 -20.79
N THR A 51 11.68 -12.76 -20.27
CA THR A 51 10.53 -11.94 -20.68
C THR A 51 10.51 -11.75 -22.19
N ARG A 52 9.31 -11.85 -22.78
CA ARG A 52 9.08 -11.58 -24.21
C ARG A 52 8.38 -10.26 -24.39
N VAL A 53 8.93 -9.42 -25.27
CA VAL A 53 8.36 -8.12 -25.61
C VAL A 53 7.50 -8.26 -26.86
N PHE A 54 6.26 -7.83 -26.79
CA PHE A 54 5.32 -7.87 -27.90
C PHE A 54 4.93 -6.45 -28.30
N THR A 55 5.13 -6.12 -29.57
CA THR A 55 4.82 -4.79 -30.11
C THR A 55 3.42 -4.70 -30.69
N ASN A 56 2.73 -5.83 -30.86
CA ASN A 56 1.33 -5.87 -31.27
C ASN A 56 0.42 -5.24 -30.19
N ALA A 57 -0.66 -4.62 -30.63
CA ALA A 57 -1.77 -4.33 -29.74
C ALA A 57 -2.44 -5.64 -29.31
N PHE A 58 -2.98 -5.67 -28.09
CA PHE A 58 -3.71 -6.83 -27.57
C PHE A 58 -5.17 -6.51 -27.36
N ARG A 59 -6.03 -7.51 -27.57
CA ARG A 59 -7.41 -7.52 -27.12
C ARG A 59 -7.63 -8.75 -26.27
N THR A 60 -8.25 -8.58 -25.13
CA THR A 60 -8.53 -9.68 -24.20
C THR A 60 -10.02 -9.74 -23.88
N GLU A 61 -10.53 -10.96 -23.81
CA GLU A 61 -11.90 -11.27 -23.42
C GLU A 61 -11.88 -12.57 -22.59
N GLY A 62 -12.42 -12.53 -21.35
CA GLY A 62 -12.49 -13.69 -20.46
C GLY A 62 -11.24 -13.95 -19.61
N ASP A 63 -11.05 -15.21 -19.19
CA ASP A 63 -9.96 -15.62 -18.31
C ASP A 63 -8.69 -15.94 -19.12
N ILE A 64 -7.67 -15.09 -18.97
CA ILE A 64 -6.37 -15.21 -19.62
C ILE A 64 -5.31 -15.54 -18.59
N LYS A 65 -4.49 -16.57 -18.85
CA LYS A 65 -3.29 -16.87 -18.06
C LYS A 65 -2.07 -16.30 -18.79
N MET A 66 -1.23 -15.56 -18.08
CA MET A 66 -0.02 -14.95 -18.65
C MET A 66 1.24 -15.33 -17.87
N ASP A 67 2.35 -15.49 -18.59
CA ASP A 67 3.66 -15.81 -18.04
C ASP A 67 4.80 -15.19 -18.86
N TRP A 68 5.59 -14.33 -18.21
CA TRP A 68 6.75 -13.60 -18.77
C TRP A 68 6.46 -12.84 -20.07
N VAL A 69 5.41 -12.03 -20.03
CA VAL A 69 4.94 -11.23 -21.17
C VAL A 69 5.12 -9.74 -20.86
N GLN A 70 5.67 -8.99 -21.82
CA GLN A 70 5.67 -7.54 -21.82
C GLN A 70 4.94 -7.02 -23.05
N ALA A 71 3.79 -6.38 -22.86
CA ALA A 71 3.03 -5.74 -23.95
C ALA A 71 3.50 -4.29 -24.11
N GLN A 72 4.13 -3.98 -25.25
CA GLN A 72 4.66 -2.65 -25.55
C GLN A 72 3.56 -1.68 -26.04
N SER A 73 2.59 -2.20 -26.78
CA SER A 73 1.46 -1.45 -27.34
C SER A 73 0.21 -1.57 -26.46
N ALA A 74 -0.82 -0.81 -26.81
CA ALA A 74 -2.07 -0.76 -26.06
C ALA A 74 -2.74 -2.14 -25.91
N VAL A 75 -3.41 -2.32 -24.77
CA VAL A 75 -4.27 -3.48 -24.50
C VAL A 75 -5.71 -3.00 -24.36
N ASN A 76 -6.64 -3.65 -25.03
CA ASN A 76 -8.06 -3.31 -24.99
C ASN A 76 -8.86 -4.41 -24.27
N LEU A 77 -9.49 -4.05 -23.15
CA LEU A 77 -10.41 -4.90 -22.40
C LEU A 77 -11.83 -4.67 -22.94
N THR A 78 -12.29 -5.55 -23.82
CA THR A 78 -13.63 -5.41 -24.42
C THR A 78 -14.75 -5.78 -23.47
N SER A 79 -14.45 -6.63 -22.50
CA SER A 79 -15.30 -7.08 -21.40
C SER A 79 -14.43 -7.29 -20.16
N ASP A 80 -15.06 -7.56 -19.02
CA ASP A 80 -14.35 -7.91 -17.80
C ASP A 80 -13.39 -9.06 -18.07
N THR A 81 -12.11 -8.78 -17.88
CA THR A 81 -11.01 -9.71 -18.18
C THR A 81 -10.31 -10.06 -16.89
N LYS A 82 -10.13 -11.35 -16.65
CA LYS A 82 -9.28 -11.83 -15.57
C LYS A 82 -7.94 -12.25 -16.13
N ILE A 83 -6.89 -11.58 -15.68
CA ILE A 83 -5.51 -11.91 -16.01
C ILE A 83 -4.87 -12.62 -14.80
N THR A 84 -4.64 -13.91 -14.96
CA THR A 84 -3.90 -14.72 -13.98
C THR A 84 -2.41 -14.69 -14.32
N VAL A 85 -1.62 -14.04 -13.48
CA VAL A 85 -0.15 -14.11 -13.56
C VAL A 85 0.32 -15.22 -12.61
N MET A 86 0.95 -16.25 -13.17
CA MET A 86 1.42 -17.40 -12.38
C MET A 86 2.40 -16.96 -11.29
N GLY A 87 2.53 -17.70 -10.19
CA GLY A 87 3.39 -17.31 -9.06
C GLY A 87 4.86 -17.53 -9.32
N THR A 88 5.18 -18.80 -9.51
CA THR A 88 6.51 -19.27 -9.89
C THR A 88 6.38 -20.26 -11.03
N ASN A 89 7.45 -20.36 -11.80
CA ASN A 89 7.64 -21.43 -12.77
C ASN A 89 9.10 -21.89 -12.70
N SER A 90 9.55 -22.68 -13.68
CA SER A 90 10.92 -23.23 -13.69
C SER A 90 12.04 -22.19 -13.73
N ALA A 91 11.78 -20.89 -13.91
CA ALA A 91 12.80 -19.85 -13.77
C ALA A 91 12.53 -18.82 -12.67
N GLY A 92 11.67 -19.17 -11.72
CA GLY A 92 11.46 -18.37 -10.51
C GLY A 92 10.19 -17.52 -10.59
N ALA A 93 10.25 -16.33 -9.98
CA ALA A 93 9.10 -15.45 -9.86
C ALA A 93 8.65 -14.94 -11.24
N VAL A 94 7.35 -15.06 -11.50
CA VAL A 94 6.76 -14.66 -12.78
C VAL A 94 6.24 -13.23 -12.70
N SER A 95 6.47 -12.49 -13.77
CA SER A 95 5.94 -11.14 -13.94
C SER A 95 5.40 -10.89 -15.35
N VAL A 96 4.42 -10.00 -15.43
CA VAL A 96 3.83 -9.49 -16.67
C VAL A 96 3.83 -7.96 -16.60
N THR A 97 4.21 -7.31 -17.69
CA THR A 97 4.30 -5.85 -17.76
C THR A 97 3.47 -5.32 -18.93
N PHE A 98 2.58 -4.36 -18.65
CA PHE A 98 1.83 -3.61 -19.63
C PHE A 98 2.45 -2.21 -19.74
N ASN A 99 3.33 -2.03 -20.75
CA ASN A 99 3.94 -0.73 -21.03
C ASN A 99 2.95 0.20 -21.75
N GLY A 100 2.18 -0.35 -22.67
CA GLY A 100 1.10 0.38 -23.33
C GLY A 100 -0.08 0.62 -22.39
N ALA A 101 -0.85 1.67 -22.68
CA ALA A 101 -2.09 1.94 -21.96
C ALA A 101 -3.10 0.80 -22.13
N ILE A 102 -3.75 0.43 -21.04
CA ILE A 102 -4.93 -0.45 -21.04
C ILE A 102 -6.17 0.45 -21.17
N GLY A 103 -7.00 0.20 -22.17
CA GLY A 103 -8.28 0.87 -22.39
C GLY A 103 -9.44 -0.10 -22.56
N GLY A 104 -10.62 0.43 -22.87
CA GLY A 104 -11.81 -0.37 -23.17
C GLY A 104 -12.90 -0.27 -22.10
N ALA A 105 -14.03 -0.92 -22.36
CA ALA A 105 -15.19 -0.85 -21.47
C ALA A 105 -15.08 -1.78 -20.26
N GLY A 106 -14.32 -2.87 -20.39
CA GLY A 106 -14.20 -3.94 -19.40
C GLY A 106 -13.35 -3.60 -18.18
N GLY A 107 -13.57 -4.35 -17.11
CA GLY A 107 -12.76 -4.34 -15.90
C GLY A 107 -11.55 -5.28 -15.97
N LEU A 108 -10.61 -5.06 -15.04
CA LEU A 108 -9.39 -5.84 -14.89
C LEU A 108 -9.43 -6.62 -13.57
N THR A 109 -9.47 -7.94 -13.63
CA THR A 109 -9.23 -8.79 -12.45
C THR A 109 -7.83 -9.36 -12.49
N LYS A 110 -6.99 -8.99 -11.53
CA LYS A 110 -5.66 -9.57 -11.34
C LYS A 110 -5.73 -10.75 -10.37
N SER A 111 -5.33 -11.93 -10.83
CA SER A 111 -5.19 -13.13 -10.01
C SER A 111 -3.83 -13.81 -10.18
N GLY A 112 -3.61 -14.87 -9.40
CA GLY A 112 -2.34 -15.59 -9.33
C GLY A 112 -1.25 -14.83 -8.58
N LEU A 113 -0.27 -15.56 -8.05
CA LEU A 113 0.72 -14.99 -7.12
C LEU A 113 1.79 -14.10 -7.79
N GLY A 114 1.88 -14.10 -9.12
CA GLY A 114 2.90 -13.30 -9.81
C GLY A 114 2.60 -11.81 -9.84
N LYS A 115 3.60 -11.04 -10.29
CA LYS A 115 3.53 -9.59 -10.36
C LYS A 115 2.99 -9.12 -11.71
N MET A 116 1.99 -8.24 -11.69
CA MET A 116 1.56 -7.46 -12.84
C MET A 116 2.02 -6.02 -12.67
N THR A 117 2.69 -5.46 -13.68
CA THR A 117 3.17 -4.07 -13.68
C THR A 117 2.42 -3.28 -14.74
N LEU A 118 1.81 -2.17 -14.35
CA LEU A 118 1.22 -1.17 -15.22
C LEU A 118 2.18 0.01 -15.32
N SER A 119 2.63 0.33 -16.54
CA SER A 119 3.53 1.45 -16.81
C SER A 119 2.87 2.55 -17.66
N GLY A 120 1.74 2.25 -18.30
CA GLY A 120 0.96 3.21 -19.07
C GLY A 120 -0.13 3.92 -18.25
N THR A 121 -0.64 5.02 -18.79
CA THR A 121 -1.85 5.72 -18.30
C THR A 121 -3.08 4.93 -18.74
N ASN A 122 -3.70 4.16 -17.83
CA ASN A 122 -4.80 3.28 -18.20
C ASN A 122 -6.15 4.02 -18.12
N SER A 123 -7.02 3.76 -19.10
CA SER A 123 -8.28 4.46 -19.33
C SER A 123 -9.50 3.54 -19.43
N TYR A 124 -9.36 2.26 -19.07
CA TYR A 124 -10.49 1.34 -19.04
C TYR A 124 -11.53 1.78 -18.00
N SER A 125 -12.81 1.62 -18.32
CA SER A 125 -13.91 2.12 -17.49
C SER A 125 -14.43 1.13 -16.45
N GLY A 126 -14.20 -0.17 -16.64
CA GLY A 126 -14.61 -1.19 -15.68
C GLY A 126 -13.77 -1.16 -14.40
N SER A 127 -14.24 -1.87 -13.37
CA SER A 127 -13.55 -1.93 -12.07
C SER A 127 -12.23 -2.71 -12.14
N THR A 128 -11.34 -2.43 -11.20
CA THR A 128 -10.13 -3.23 -10.96
C THR A 128 -10.33 -4.11 -9.73
N SER A 129 -10.12 -5.41 -9.83
CA SER A 129 -10.09 -6.32 -8.68
C SER A 129 -8.72 -6.98 -8.56
N LEU A 130 -8.09 -6.89 -7.40
CA LEU A 130 -6.86 -7.60 -7.07
C LEU A 130 -7.19 -8.73 -6.09
N LEU A 131 -7.11 -9.96 -6.59
CA LEU A 131 -7.39 -11.16 -5.80
C LEU A 131 -6.12 -11.73 -5.15
N GLN A 132 -4.99 -11.71 -5.88
CA GLN A 132 -3.73 -12.32 -5.45
C GLN A 132 -2.50 -11.71 -6.15
N GLY A 133 -1.33 -11.92 -5.54
CA GLY A 133 -0.03 -11.49 -6.06
C GLY A 133 0.19 -9.99 -5.90
N THR A 134 0.93 -9.38 -6.83
CA THR A 134 1.20 -7.94 -6.80
C THR A 134 0.64 -7.27 -8.05
N LEU A 135 -0.05 -6.15 -7.88
CA LEU A 135 -0.34 -5.18 -8.93
C LEU A 135 0.46 -3.91 -8.63
N LEU A 136 1.46 -3.62 -9.47
CA LEU A 136 2.26 -2.41 -9.38
C LEU A 136 1.76 -1.39 -10.41
N VAL A 137 1.40 -0.19 -9.95
CA VAL A 137 1.17 1.00 -10.77
C VAL A 137 2.40 1.89 -10.64
N GLN A 138 3.23 1.96 -11.69
CA GLN A 138 4.48 2.74 -11.67
C GLN A 138 4.23 4.26 -11.63
N ASN A 139 5.26 5.04 -11.31
CA ASN A 139 5.18 6.49 -11.07
C ASN A 139 4.42 7.30 -12.15
N SER A 140 4.67 7.05 -13.44
CA SER A 140 3.96 7.72 -14.54
C SER A 140 2.71 6.98 -15.05
N ALA A 141 2.35 5.87 -14.40
CA ALA A 141 1.20 5.06 -14.75
C ALA A 141 -0.02 5.44 -13.91
N SER A 142 -1.19 5.06 -14.39
CA SER A 142 -2.44 5.26 -13.65
C SER A 142 -3.43 4.13 -13.83
N ILE A 143 -4.23 3.85 -12.82
CA ILE A 143 -5.55 3.24 -12.98
C ILE A 143 -6.54 4.39 -13.16
N ALA A 144 -7.48 4.27 -14.09
CA ALA A 144 -8.47 5.31 -14.38
C ALA A 144 -9.18 5.77 -13.09
N SER A 145 -9.34 7.07 -12.88
CA SER A 145 -9.97 7.61 -11.68
C SER A 145 -11.45 7.23 -11.55
N SER A 146 -12.12 6.98 -12.68
CA SER A 146 -13.49 6.46 -12.74
C SER A 146 -13.60 4.97 -12.40
N SER A 147 -12.48 4.24 -12.36
CA SER A 147 -12.45 2.83 -12.00
C SER A 147 -12.35 2.69 -10.48
N GLY A 148 -13.32 1.99 -9.88
CA GLY A 148 -13.17 1.52 -8.50
C GLY A 148 -12.18 0.36 -8.44
N THR A 149 -11.25 0.41 -7.49
CA THR A 149 -10.27 -0.65 -7.25
C THR A 149 -10.58 -1.36 -5.94
N THR A 150 -10.77 -2.68 -5.98
CA THR A 150 -10.96 -3.52 -4.81
C THR A 150 -9.75 -4.45 -4.65
N VAL A 151 -9.19 -4.49 -3.44
CA VAL A 151 -8.07 -5.37 -3.08
C VAL A 151 -8.59 -6.43 -2.11
N ASP A 152 -8.99 -7.58 -2.65
CA ASP A 152 -9.51 -8.75 -1.91
C ASP A 152 -8.41 -9.73 -1.49
N GLY A 153 -7.17 -9.45 -1.88
CA GLY A 153 -5.99 -10.19 -1.48
C GLY A 153 -4.75 -9.68 -2.24
N GLY A 154 -3.57 -10.05 -1.77
CA GLY A 154 -2.32 -9.60 -2.40
C GLY A 154 -1.97 -8.13 -2.11
N LEU A 155 -1.09 -7.57 -2.93
CA LEU A 155 -0.51 -6.24 -2.77
C LEU A 155 -0.79 -5.34 -3.97
N LEU A 156 -1.56 -4.28 -3.76
CA LEU A 156 -1.62 -3.14 -4.67
C LEU A 156 -0.51 -2.16 -4.28
N GLN A 157 0.50 -1.99 -5.12
CA GLN A 157 1.54 -0.98 -4.94
C GLN A 157 1.30 0.17 -5.92
N VAL A 158 1.02 1.36 -5.41
CA VAL A 158 0.75 2.56 -6.20
C VAL A 158 1.92 3.53 -6.01
N ASP A 159 2.82 3.57 -6.98
CA ASP A 159 3.86 4.60 -7.07
C ASP A 159 3.40 5.77 -7.98
N GLY A 160 2.46 5.51 -8.90
CA GLY A 160 1.79 6.53 -9.71
C GLY A 160 0.45 6.97 -9.14
N SER A 161 -0.64 6.70 -9.87
CA SER A 161 -1.99 7.07 -9.41
C SER A 161 -3.06 6.00 -9.59
N ALA A 162 -4.06 6.00 -8.73
CA ALA A 162 -5.28 5.18 -8.89
C ALA A 162 -6.53 5.95 -8.46
N GLY A 163 -7.69 5.51 -8.95
CA GLY A 163 -9.00 5.99 -8.48
C GLY A 163 -9.31 5.58 -7.05
N GLY A 164 -10.60 5.45 -6.73
CA GLY A 164 -11.01 4.95 -5.40
C GLY A 164 -10.48 3.54 -5.13
N VAL A 165 -10.00 3.31 -3.91
CA VAL A 165 -9.44 2.02 -3.47
C VAL A 165 -10.18 1.53 -2.23
N THR A 166 -10.69 0.30 -2.26
CA THR A 166 -11.17 -0.42 -1.09
C THR A 166 -10.24 -1.59 -0.82
N VAL A 167 -9.66 -1.66 0.38
CA VAL A 167 -8.79 -2.75 0.80
C VAL A 167 -9.55 -3.63 1.78
N ASN A 168 -9.77 -4.89 1.40
CA ASN A 168 -10.48 -5.88 2.18
C ASN A 168 -9.52 -6.77 2.98
N THR A 169 -10.07 -7.71 3.74
CA THR A 169 -9.30 -8.66 4.55
C THR A 169 -8.27 -9.40 3.70
N GLY A 170 -7.00 -9.38 4.14
CA GLY A 170 -5.89 -10.02 3.42
C GLY A 170 -5.35 -9.21 2.24
N GLY A 171 -5.96 -8.08 1.90
CA GLY A 171 -5.46 -7.11 0.95
C GLY A 171 -4.45 -6.15 1.56
N SER A 172 -3.48 -5.71 0.76
CA SER A 172 -2.49 -4.70 1.13
C SER A 172 -2.42 -3.55 0.12
N LEU A 173 -2.28 -2.32 0.60
CA LEU A 173 -1.97 -1.13 -0.19
C LEU A 173 -0.61 -0.57 0.22
N ALA A 174 0.25 -0.31 -0.76
CA ALA A 174 1.56 0.30 -0.58
C ALA A 174 1.93 1.29 -1.69
N GLY A 175 3.15 1.81 -1.66
CA GLY A 175 3.72 2.70 -2.68
C GLY A 175 3.70 4.17 -2.28
N SER A 176 4.38 5.01 -3.04
CA SER A 176 4.54 6.45 -2.73
C SER A 176 3.64 7.38 -3.55
N GLY A 177 2.64 6.83 -4.23
CA GLY A 177 1.78 7.52 -5.18
C GLY A 177 0.53 8.14 -4.54
N THR A 178 -0.48 8.35 -5.39
CA THR A 178 -1.78 8.92 -4.99
C THR A 178 -2.93 7.96 -5.29
N VAL A 179 -3.84 7.80 -4.34
CA VAL A 179 -5.13 7.12 -4.53
C VAL A 179 -6.29 8.10 -4.35
N GLY A 180 -7.44 7.75 -4.92
CA GLY A 180 -8.70 8.47 -4.74
C GLY A 180 -9.25 8.31 -3.32
N ALA A 181 -10.55 8.05 -3.18
CA ALA A 181 -11.14 7.74 -1.88
C ALA A 181 -10.62 6.37 -1.41
N LEU A 182 -10.12 6.28 -0.17
CA LEU A 182 -9.58 5.06 0.40
C LEU A 182 -10.47 4.51 1.50
N THR A 183 -10.88 3.25 1.42
CA THR A 183 -11.52 2.53 2.52
C THR A 183 -10.64 1.38 2.97
N LEU A 184 -10.26 1.38 4.25
CA LEU A 184 -9.52 0.28 4.88
C LEU A 184 -10.49 -0.54 5.73
N ASN A 185 -10.78 -1.77 5.30
CA ASN A 185 -11.66 -2.68 6.03
C ASN A 185 -10.88 -3.58 7.00
N SER A 186 -11.58 -4.26 7.92
CA SER A 186 -10.95 -5.14 8.90
C SER A 186 -10.03 -6.18 8.24
N GLY A 187 -8.82 -6.34 8.79
CA GLY A 187 -7.80 -7.24 8.27
C GLY A 187 -7.09 -6.75 7.00
N SER A 188 -7.33 -5.52 6.56
CA SER A 188 -6.51 -4.86 5.52
C SER A 188 -5.20 -4.32 6.07
N LEU A 189 -4.23 -4.10 5.18
CA LEU A 189 -2.90 -3.60 5.51
C LEU A 189 -2.51 -2.39 4.66
N LEU A 190 -2.19 -1.28 5.31
CA LEU A 190 -1.63 -0.07 4.71
C LEU A 190 -0.12 0.00 5.00
N LYS A 191 0.68 0.24 3.96
CA LYS A 191 2.15 0.34 3.98
C LYS A 191 2.62 1.52 3.11
N PRO A 192 2.45 2.77 3.54
CA PRO A 192 2.82 3.92 2.72
C PRO A 192 4.28 3.87 2.30
N GLY A 193 4.56 4.25 1.05
CA GLY A 193 5.91 4.27 0.48
C GLY A 193 6.39 2.96 -0.15
N ASN A 194 7.63 3.00 -0.64
CA ASN A 194 8.52 1.82 -0.73
C ASN A 194 9.32 1.68 0.59
N SER A 195 8.65 2.09 1.69
CA SER A 195 9.00 2.20 3.10
C SER A 195 10.49 2.38 3.47
N PRO A 196 10.86 3.50 4.15
CA PRO A 196 9.99 4.63 4.46
C PRO A 196 9.48 5.43 3.24
N GLY A 197 8.26 5.97 3.29
CA GLY A 197 7.76 6.89 2.26
C GLY A 197 6.40 7.54 2.55
N ASN A 198 5.89 8.32 1.59
CA ASN A 198 4.57 8.98 1.70
C ASN A 198 3.57 8.45 0.67
N LEU A 199 2.42 7.96 1.12
CA LEU A 199 1.26 7.65 0.27
C LEU A 199 0.17 8.71 0.48
N THR A 200 -0.44 9.17 -0.61
CA THR A 200 -1.48 10.20 -0.56
C THR A 200 -2.86 9.63 -0.92
N ALA A 201 -3.90 9.99 -0.19
CA ALA A 201 -5.30 9.71 -0.51
C ALA A 201 -6.13 11.01 -0.61
N SER A 202 -7.18 11.00 -1.41
CA SER A 202 -8.12 12.13 -1.48
C SER A 202 -9.01 12.24 -0.24
N SER A 203 -9.40 11.09 0.30
CA SER A 203 -10.15 10.92 1.55
C SER A 203 -9.86 9.52 2.06
N SER A 204 -10.06 9.27 3.35
CA SER A 204 -9.85 7.94 3.89
C SER A 204 -10.85 7.59 4.98
N VAL A 205 -11.33 6.35 5.01
CA VAL A 205 -12.13 5.76 6.09
C VAL A 205 -11.34 4.63 6.71
N TRP A 206 -11.10 4.71 8.01
CA TRP A 206 -10.38 3.70 8.78
C TRP A 206 -11.37 2.90 9.63
N ASN A 207 -11.59 1.64 9.25
CA ASN A 207 -12.43 0.75 10.03
C ASN A 207 -11.61 -0.05 11.05
N ALA A 208 -12.28 -0.49 12.11
CA ALA A 208 -11.70 -1.34 13.14
C ALA A 208 -11.05 -2.60 12.55
N GLY A 209 -9.90 -2.99 13.11
CA GLY A 209 -9.14 -4.18 12.68
C GLY A 209 -8.33 -4.01 11.40
N ALA A 210 -8.45 -2.90 10.67
CA ALA A 210 -7.47 -2.54 9.65
C ALA A 210 -6.11 -2.21 10.29
N THR A 211 -5.02 -2.36 9.54
CA THR A 211 -3.66 -2.19 10.06
C THR A 211 -2.87 -1.19 9.24
N TYR A 212 -2.20 -0.24 9.89
CA TYR A 212 -1.10 0.54 9.31
C TYR A 212 0.22 -0.04 9.83
N ALA A 213 1.00 -0.62 8.94
CA ALA A 213 2.40 -0.95 9.18
C ALA A 213 3.28 0.27 8.90
N TRP A 214 3.65 0.96 9.97
CA TRP A 214 4.46 2.16 9.95
C TRP A 214 5.93 1.79 10.13
N GLU A 215 6.79 2.30 9.26
CA GLU A 215 8.24 2.09 9.29
C GLU A 215 9.00 3.39 9.59
N ILE A 216 10.06 3.28 10.39
CA ILE A 216 11.01 4.37 10.68
C ILE A 216 12.45 3.91 10.49
N ALA A 217 13.26 4.75 9.85
CA ALA A 217 14.69 4.55 9.64
C ALA A 217 15.57 5.54 10.42
N ASN A 218 15.04 6.71 10.77
CA ASN A 218 15.82 7.76 11.42
C ASN A 218 14.95 8.62 12.36
N LEU A 219 15.37 8.72 13.63
CA LEU A 219 14.64 9.38 14.71
C LEU A 219 14.44 10.88 14.48
N ALA A 220 15.46 11.54 13.92
CA ALA A 220 15.52 13.00 13.77
C ALA A 220 15.26 13.43 12.31
N GLY A 221 14.73 12.52 11.51
CA GLY A 221 14.45 12.72 10.10
C GLY A 221 13.16 13.50 9.82
N THR A 222 12.63 13.31 8.61
CA THR A 222 11.40 13.93 8.10
C THR A 222 10.32 12.89 7.79
N ALA A 223 9.07 13.20 8.15
CA ALA A 223 7.92 12.38 7.79
C ALA A 223 7.76 12.21 6.28
N GLY A 224 7.56 10.98 5.83
CA GLY A 224 7.45 10.62 4.42
C GLY A 224 8.78 10.37 3.72
N THR A 225 9.91 10.54 4.41
CA THR A 225 11.26 10.26 3.90
C THR A 225 12.03 9.32 4.83
N ASP A 226 12.07 9.65 6.12
CA ASP A 226 12.79 8.90 7.15
C ASP A 226 11.88 7.99 7.98
N TRP A 227 10.58 8.24 7.93
CA TRP A 227 9.53 7.34 8.41
C TRP A 227 8.29 7.47 7.54
N ASP A 228 7.40 6.49 7.60
CA ASP A 228 6.20 6.48 6.79
C ASP A 228 5.24 7.62 7.13
N LEU A 229 4.67 8.22 6.10
CA LEU A 229 3.60 9.19 6.23
C LEU A 229 2.41 8.77 5.37
N PHE A 230 1.23 8.86 5.95
CA PHE A 230 -0.01 8.80 5.20
C PHE A 230 -0.65 10.18 5.12
N THR A 231 -0.78 10.73 3.92
CA THR A 231 -1.36 12.06 3.70
C THR A 231 -2.78 11.93 3.15
N VAL A 232 -3.76 12.52 3.83
CA VAL A 232 -5.15 12.59 3.36
C VAL A 232 -5.48 14.04 2.99
N THR A 233 -5.61 14.33 1.70
CA THR A 233 -5.84 15.71 1.22
C THR A 233 -7.23 16.25 1.55
N GLY A 234 -8.18 15.37 1.87
CA GLY A 234 -9.52 15.69 2.36
C GLY A 234 -9.79 15.14 3.75
N ALA A 235 -10.96 14.53 3.94
CA ALA A 235 -11.40 14.00 5.22
C ALA A 235 -10.80 12.61 5.53
N LEU A 236 -10.30 12.44 6.76
CA LEU A 236 -10.02 11.16 7.39
C LEU A 236 -11.13 10.84 8.40
N ASP A 237 -11.86 9.77 8.16
CA ASP A 237 -12.95 9.33 9.02
C ASP A 237 -12.53 8.18 9.93
N LEU A 238 -12.56 8.44 11.24
CA LEU A 238 -12.26 7.51 12.32
C LEU A 238 -13.52 7.15 13.13
N SER A 239 -14.71 7.53 12.67
CA SER A 239 -15.97 7.37 13.43
C SER A 239 -16.35 5.93 13.75
N ALA A 240 -15.80 4.96 13.01
CA ALA A 240 -15.97 3.54 13.26
C ALA A 240 -15.08 2.99 14.40
N LEU A 241 -14.17 3.80 14.94
CA LEU A 241 -13.19 3.37 15.93
C LEU A 241 -13.67 3.57 17.37
N SER A 242 -13.30 2.65 18.25
CA SER A 242 -13.50 2.75 19.70
C SER A 242 -12.49 1.88 20.45
N SER A 243 -12.49 1.93 21.78
CA SER A 243 -11.67 1.03 22.62
C SER A 243 -11.99 -0.46 22.45
N SER A 244 -13.18 -0.80 21.95
CA SER A 244 -13.58 -2.19 21.64
C SER A 244 -13.45 -2.55 20.15
N ALA A 245 -13.21 -1.54 19.31
CA ALA A 245 -13.17 -1.64 17.86
C ALA A 245 -12.03 -0.76 17.34
N ALA A 246 -10.79 -1.09 17.73
CA ALA A 246 -9.63 -0.26 17.47
C ALA A 246 -9.01 -0.53 16.09
N PHE A 247 -8.31 0.48 15.56
CA PHE A 247 -7.43 0.37 14.40
C PHE A 247 -6.06 -0.14 14.85
N ASN A 248 -5.37 -0.95 14.06
CA ASN A 248 -4.06 -1.48 14.43
C ASN A 248 -2.94 -0.58 13.89
N LEU A 249 -2.03 -0.16 14.75
CA LEU A 249 -0.80 0.54 14.37
C LEU A 249 0.40 -0.32 14.76
N THR A 250 1.06 -0.91 13.77
CA THR A 250 2.27 -1.72 14.01
C THR A 250 3.49 -0.89 13.67
N LEU A 251 4.41 -0.78 14.62
CA LEU A 251 5.63 0.02 14.53
C LEU A 251 6.80 -0.88 14.17
N ASN A 252 7.55 -0.47 13.16
CA ASN A 252 8.69 -1.21 12.64
C ASN A 252 9.88 -0.26 12.52
N SER A 253 11.05 -0.64 13.03
CA SER A 253 12.29 0.10 12.77
C SER A 253 13.17 -0.64 11.76
N SER A 254 13.75 0.07 10.79
CA SER A 254 14.62 -0.49 9.75
C SER A 254 16.04 -0.77 10.28
N GLY A 255 16.13 -1.39 11.46
CA GLY A 255 17.34 -1.55 12.25
C GLY A 255 17.33 -0.72 13.53
N ALA A 256 18.45 -0.73 14.25
CA ALA A 256 18.62 0.07 15.46
C ALA A 256 18.67 1.56 15.11
N LEU A 257 17.87 2.35 15.80
CA LEU A 257 17.72 3.78 15.60
C LEU A 257 18.81 4.52 16.38
N ALA A 258 19.81 5.02 15.66
CA ALA A 258 20.97 5.68 16.26
C ALA A 258 20.56 6.87 17.17
N GLY A 259 20.97 6.81 18.44
CA GLY A 259 20.65 7.85 19.42
C GLY A 259 19.29 7.71 20.09
N PHE A 260 18.58 6.59 19.90
CA PHE A 260 17.36 6.30 20.65
C PHE A 260 17.68 6.14 22.14
N SER A 261 16.84 6.76 22.98
CA SER A 261 16.89 6.62 24.43
C SER A 261 15.48 6.40 24.97
N ASN A 262 15.27 5.32 25.74
CA ASN A 262 13.97 5.03 26.33
C ASN A 262 13.52 6.04 27.42
N THR A 263 14.38 6.98 27.78
CA THR A 263 14.09 8.09 28.72
C THR A 263 13.74 9.41 28.02
N ASN A 264 13.91 9.50 26.70
CA ASN A 264 13.62 10.71 25.94
C ASN A 264 12.20 10.65 25.36
N GLU A 265 11.58 11.82 25.25
CA GLU A 265 10.34 12.00 24.51
C GLU A 265 10.65 12.20 23.02
N TYR A 266 9.95 11.44 22.18
CA TYR A 266 9.99 11.56 20.73
C TYR A 266 8.57 11.66 20.19
N THR A 267 8.41 12.38 19.09
CA THR A 267 7.14 12.59 18.40
C THR A 267 7.32 12.38 16.92
N TRP A 268 6.52 11.50 16.31
CA TRP A 268 6.53 11.26 14.86
C TRP A 268 5.12 11.36 14.28
N THR A 269 4.96 12.22 13.27
CA THR A 269 3.72 12.29 12.49
C THR A 269 3.64 11.09 11.55
N PHE A 270 2.68 10.20 11.76
CA PHE A 270 2.47 9.02 10.91
C PHE A 270 1.31 9.21 9.92
N ALA A 271 0.38 10.12 10.23
CA ALA A 271 -0.71 10.49 9.35
C ALA A 271 -1.06 11.98 9.48
N LYS A 272 -1.64 12.57 8.43
CA LYS A 272 -2.21 13.92 8.46
C LYS A 272 -3.40 14.03 7.52
N ALA A 273 -4.39 14.86 7.88
CA ALA A 273 -5.59 15.05 7.08
C ALA A 273 -6.08 16.50 7.09
N ALA A 274 -6.75 16.94 6.03
CA ALA A 274 -7.36 18.27 5.98
C ALA A 274 -8.54 18.42 6.96
N GLY A 275 -9.20 17.31 7.27
CA GLY A 275 -10.17 17.23 8.37
C GLY A 275 -10.20 15.82 8.94
N ILE A 276 -10.45 15.68 10.24
CA ILE A 276 -10.56 14.39 10.92
C ILE A 276 -11.91 14.31 11.64
N THR A 277 -12.67 13.24 11.40
CA THR A 277 -13.94 12.95 12.09
C THR A 277 -13.82 11.73 12.99
N GLY A 278 -14.71 11.59 13.96
CA GLY A 278 -14.68 10.47 14.92
C GLY A 278 -13.75 10.66 16.12
N LEU A 279 -13.14 11.85 16.27
CA LEU A 279 -12.35 12.22 17.45
C LEU A 279 -13.21 12.90 18.51
N SER A 280 -12.80 12.78 19.78
CA SER A 280 -13.39 13.52 20.90
C SER A 280 -13.09 15.02 20.84
N SER A 281 -11.91 15.39 20.34
CA SER A 281 -11.50 16.76 20.00
C SER A 281 -10.41 16.71 18.92
N THR A 282 -10.29 17.79 18.13
CA THR A 282 -9.18 18.03 17.20
C THR A 282 -8.11 18.96 17.78
N ASP A 283 -8.19 19.28 19.07
CA ASP A 283 -7.19 20.12 19.75
C ASP A 283 -5.86 19.37 19.87
N ALA A 284 -4.76 20.09 19.64
CA ALA A 284 -3.42 19.54 19.75
C ALA A 284 -3.15 18.99 21.17
N GLY A 285 -2.53 17.81 21.23
CA GLY A 285 -2.25 17.09 22.47
C GLY A 285 -3.38 16.18 22.94
N THR A 286 -4.55 16.18 22.30
CA THR A 286 -5.64 15.25 22.64
C THR A 286 -5.18 13.80 22.50
N ASP A 287 -5.20 13.03 23.58
CA ASP A 287 -4.87 11.60 23.58
C ASP A 287 -6.01 10.78 22.99
N ILE A 288 -5.72 10.07 21.90
CA ILE A 288 -6.66 9.24 21.16
C ILE A 288 -6.20 7.77 21.11
N SER A 289 -5.27 7.39 21.98
CA SER A 289 -4.68 6.04 22.02
C SER A 289 -5.72 4.93 22.18
N SER A 290 -6.87 5.24 22.81
CA SER A 290 -7.99 4.30 22.92
C SER A 290 -8.60 3.86 21.59
N LEU A 291 -8.32 4.56 20.48
CA LEU A 291 -8.75 4.18 19.14
C LEU A 291 -7.77 3.20 18.46
N PHE A 292 -6.63 2.92 19.08
CA PHE A 292 -5.52 2.17 18.49
C PHE A 292 -5.07 0.96 19.31
N ASN A 293 -4.87 -0.17 18.64
CA ASN A 293 -4.02 -1.24 19.13
C ASN A 293 -2.60 -0.99 18.64
N ILE A 294 -1.72 -0.50 19.52
CA ILE A 294 -0.34 -0.18 19.16
C ILE A 294 0.56 -1.38 19.45
N SER A 295 1.25 -1.89 18.42
CA SER A 295 2.21 -2.98 18.55
C SER A 295 3.61 -2.50 18.18
N ALA A 296 4.56 -2.67 19.08
CA ALA A 296 5.97 -2.30 18.90
C ALA A 296 6.89 -3.54 18.81
N THR A 297 6.35 -4.72 18.50
CA THR A 297 7.13 -5.97 18.47
C THR A 297 8.31 -5.92 17.51
N ASN A 298 8.21 -5.15 16.42
CA ASN A 298 9.26 -5.00 15.40
C ASN A 298 10.02 -3.66 15.54
N PHE A 299 9.86 -2.96 16.66
CA PHE A 299 10.60 -1.75 16.99
C PHE A 299 11.88 -2.16 17.73
N ASN A 300 12.95 -2.39 16.97
CA ASN A 300 14.17 -3.10 17.37
C ASN A 300 15.13 -2.28 18.27
N GLU A 301 14.62 -1.61 19.30
CA GLU A 301 15.41 -0.77 20.22
C GLU A 301 15.68 -1.44 21.58
N GLY A 302 15.59 -2.77 21.66
CA GLY A 302 15.79 -3.53 22.91
C GLY A 302 14.60 -3.39 23.86
N THR A 303 14.77 -2.69 24.98
CA THR A 303 13.63 -2.25 25.79
C THR A 303 13.11 -0.97 25.16
N GLY A 304 12.00 -1.06 24.41
CA GLY A 304 11.31 0.11 23.87
C GLY A 304 11.03 1.19 24.94
N PRO A 305 10.40 2.33 24.59
CA PRO A 305 10.06 3.33 25.60
C PRO A 305 9.29 2.64 26.74
N ALA A 306 9.73 2.86 27.98
CA ALA A 306 9.38 1.97 29.08
C ALA A 306 7.87 1.91 29.39
N ASN A 307 7.13 2.97 29.06
CA ASN A 307 5.67 3.04 29.20
C ASN A 307 4.95 2.95 27.84
N GLY A 308 5.65 2.51 26.79
CA GLY A 308 5.10 2.30 25.45
C GLY A 308 4.94 3.58 24.64
N PHE A 309 3.92 3.58 23.78
CA PHE A 309 3.61 4.67 22.88
C PHE A 309 2.15 5.10 23.05
N LYS A 310 1.87 6.36 22.74
CA LYS A 310 0.52 6.91 22.66
C LYS A 310 0.30 7.58 21.31
N VAL A 311 -0.95 7.66 20.88
CA VAL A 311 -1.34 8.45 19.70
C VAL A 311 -2.04 9.71 20.19
N VAL A 312 -1.57 10.86 19.72
CA VAL A 312 -2.19 12.15 20.03
C VAL A 312 -2.51 12.92 18.76
N VAL A 313 -3.50 13.80 18.84
CA VAL A 313 -3.75 14.81 17.82
C VAL A 313 -2.61 15.83 17.86
N GLY A 314 -2.04 16.16 16.71
CA GLY A 314 -1.01 17.18 16.57
C GLY A 314 -1.56 18.53 16.14
N GLU A 315 -0.65 19.47 15.92
CA GLU A 315 -0.99 20.82 15.46
C GLU A 315 -1.60 20.82 14.05
N THR A 316 -2.49 21.76 13.80
CA THR A 316 -2.96 22.04 12.45
C THR A 316 -2.02 23.01 11.77
N SER A 317 -1.36 22.56 10.70
CA SER A 317 -0.40 23.36 9.94
C SER A 317 -0.55 23.12 8.44
N ALA A 318 -0.41 24.18 7.64
CA ALA A 318 -0.59 24.15 6.19
C ALA A 318 -1.93 23.50 5.73
N GLY A 319 -2.99 23.65 6.53
CA GLY A 319 -4.31 23.10 6.25
C GLY A 319 -4.50 21.62 6.61
N TYR A 320 -3.56 21.02 7.35
CA TYR A 320 -3.65 19.62 7.81
C TYR A 320 -3.54 19.52 9.33
N THR A 321 -4.41 18.75 9.95
CA THR A 321 -4.26 18.25 11.34
C THR A 321 -3.49 16.93 11.30
N SER A 322 -2.45 16.79 12.11
CA SER A 322 -1.65 15.56 12.18
C SER A 322 -2.15 14.60 13.26
N LEU A 323 -1.86 13.31 13.06
CA LEU A 323 -1.84 12.30 14.11
C LEU A 323 -0.40 11.93 14.38
N ASN A 324 -0.02 11.98 15.65
CA ASN A 324 1.36 11.84 16.09
C ASN A 324 1.49 10.64 17.02
N LEU A 325 2.53 9.85 16.78
CA LEU A 325 3.01 8.82 17.68
C LEU A 325 3.98 9.46 18.68
N LEU A 326 3.70 9.36 19.98
CA LEU A 326 4.56 9.85 21.05
C LEU A 326 5.12 8.67 21.84
N THR A 327 6.41 8.74 22.19
CA THR A 327 6.96 7.85 23.21
C THR A 327 6.46 8.26 24.59
N VAL A 328 6.26 7.28 25.47
CA VAL A 328 5.98 7.54 26.89
C VAL A 328 7.25 7.15 27.68
N PRO A 329 8.13 8.12 28.01
CA PRO A 329 9.35 7.83 28.75
C PRO A 329 9.06 7.43 30.21
N GLU A 330 10.03 6.80 30.88
CA GLU A 330 9.96 6.68 32.34
C GLU A 330 10.02 8.07 32.97
N PRO A 331 9.26 8.32 34.05
CA PRO A 331 9.54 9.49 34.86
C PRO A 331 10.98 9.39 35.37
N SER A 332 11.81 10.38 35.03
CA SER A 332 13.22 10.37 35.44
C SER A 332 13.35 10.19 36.96
N ALA A 333 14.37 9.46 37.43
CA ALA A 333 14.63 9.32 38.87
C ALA A 333 14.71 10.69 39.58
N ALA A 334 15.22 11.72 38.89
CA ALA A 334 15.24 13.10 39.37
C ALA A 334 13.83 13.69 39.58
N SER A 335 12.88 13.42 38.67
CA SER A 335 11.49 13.87 38.81
C SER A 335 10.78 13.17 39.98
N LEU A 336 11.00 11.86 40.17
CA LEU A 336 10.47 11.13 41.32
C LEU A 336 11.08 11.60 42.65
N MET A 337 12.40 11.84 42.67
CA MET A 337 13.10 12.35 43.85
C MET A 337 12.65 13.77 44.20
N GLY A 338 12.42 14.64 43.21
CA GLY A 338 11.90 15.98 43.43
C GLY A 338 10.50 15.98 44.08
N ILE A 339 9.60 15.12 43.59
CA ILE A 339 8.27 14.93 44.18
C ILE A 339 8.38 14.33 45.60
N GLY A 340 9.24 13.32 45.79
CA GLY A 340 9.48 12.70 47.09
C GLY A 340 10.05 13.67 48.14
N LEU A 341 11.00 14.52 47.75
CA LEU A 341 11.58 15.56 48.62
C LEU A 341 10.57 16.66 48.93
N ALA A 342 9.74 17.07 47.96
CA ALA A 342 8.66 18.02 48.18
C ALA A 342 7.61 17.46 49.16
N ALA A 343 7.18 16.21 48.97
CA ALA A 343 6.26 15.54 49.88
C ALA A 343 6.85 15.39 51.30
N LEU A 344 8.14 15.05 51.41
CA LEU A 344 8.83 14.96 52.69
C LEU A 344 8.95 16.33 53.38
N MET A 345 9.20 17.40 52.63
CA MET A 345 9.21 18.76 53.17
C MET A 345 7.83 19.19 53.66
N ILE A 346 6.76 18.89 52.91
CA ILE A 346 5.37 19.18 53.30
C ILE A 346 4.97 18.42 54.58
N LEU A 347 5.30 17.12 54.67
CA LEU A 347 5.06 16.31 55.86
C LEU A 347 5.82 16.85 57.08
N ARG A 348 7.04 17.36 56.87
CA ARG A 348 7.85 17.98 57.93
C ARG A 348 7.27 19.31 58.40
N THR A 349 6.71 20.14 57.53
CA THR A 349 6.02 21.38 57.92
C THR A 349 4.71 21.09 58.64
N ILE A 350 3.96 20.06 58.25
CA ILE A 350 2.74 19.64 58.94
C ILE A 350 3.05 19.17 60.37
N ARG A 351 4.06 18.29 60.55
CA ARG A 351 4.46 17.83 61.89
C ARG A 351 4.88 18.96 62.83
N ARG A 352 5.61 19.96 62.33
CA ARG A 352 6.04 21.13 63.13
C ARG A 352 4.90 22.07 63.53
N ARG A 353 3.75 22.00 62.86
CA ARG A 353 2.56 22.79 63.22
C ARG A 353 1.63 22.07 64.20
N GLN A 354 1.85 20.77 64.42
CA GLN A 354 1.08 19.95 65.37
C GLN A 354 1.84 19.66 66.68
N SER A 355 3.10 20.09 66.79
CA SER A 355 3.92 20.10 68.00
C SER A 355 3.98 21.49 68.60
#